data_AF-A0A2V8NFC7-F1
#
_entry.id   AF-A0A2V8NFC7-F1
#
_cell.length_a   1.000
_cell.length_b   1.000
_cell.length_c   1.000
_cell.angle_alpha   90.00
_cell.angle_beta   90.00
_cell.angle_gamma   90.00
#
_symmetry.space_group_name_H-M   'P 1'
#
loop_
_entity.id
_entity.type
_entity.pdbx_description
1 polymer ?
#
loop_
_entity_poly.entity_id
_entity_poly.type
_entity_poly.pdbx_seq_one_letter_code
_entity_poly.pdbx_strand_id
1 'polypeptide(L)'
;MWIRMVIAGFLIPASMSALAYSQDARSVLERAATVMGVTNLKTLEYSGTGAMYSFGQAATPYERGPRFNYTSYTRLINYETPAMREESVRVEGENPLRGGAEQPLRGEAHSLQVVTPQS
;
A
#
# COMPACT_ATOMS: atom_id res chain seq x y z
N MET A 1 70.68 -28.71 7.07
CA MET A 1 69.57 -29.32 7.83
C MET A 1 68.90 -28.20 8.63
N TRP A 2 68.05 -27.38 8.01
CA TRP A 2 66.57 -27.43 7.97
C TRP A 2 65.96 -26.32 8.86
N ILE A 3 65.44 -25.30 8.18
CA ILE A 3 64.64 -24.19 8.70
C ILE A 3 63.21 -24.68 8.99
N ARG A 4 62.65 -24.32 10.14
CA ARG A 4 61.20 -24.31 10.44
C ARG A 4 60.91 -22.95 11.11
N MET A 5 60.25 -22.00 10.45
CA MET A 5 58.78 -21.81 10.35
C MET A 5 58.10 -21.80 11.74
N VAL A 6 57.23 -20.87 12.18
CA VAL A 6 56.42 -19.83 11.49
C VAL A 6 55.90 -18.81 12.53
N ILE A 7 56.13 -17.54 12.20
CA ILE A 7 55.33 -16.31 12.27
C ILE A 7 53.97 -16.34 13.02
N ALA A 8 53.92 -15.48 14.05
CA ALA A 8 52.87 -14.55 14.49
C ALA A 8 51.39 -14.91 14.29
N GLY A 9 50.68 -14.97 15.43
CA GLY A 9 49.25 -15.15 15.54
C GLY A 9 48.46 -14.11 14.73
N PHE A 10 47.60 -14.62 13.86
CA PHE A 10 46.64 -13.86 13.09
C PHE A 10 45.52 -13.38 14.03
N LEU A 11 45.46 -12.07 14.23
CA LEU A 11 44.34 -11.39 14.87
C LEU A 11 43.09 -11.64 14.00
N ILE A 12 42.07 -12.30 14.54
CA ILE A 12 40.78 -12.50 13.88
C ILE A 12 40.01 -11.16 13.96
N PRO A 13 39.67 -10.48 12.84
CA PRO A 13 38.62 -9.48 12.89
C PRO A 13 37.28 -10.20 12.71
N ALA A 14 36.66 -10.56 13.83
CA ALA A 14 35.29 -11.05 13.88
C ALA A 14 34.31 -9.87 13.83
N SER A 15 34.23 -9.17 12.69
CA SER A 15 33.26 -8.07 12.54
C SER A 15 33.06 -7.63 11.08
N MET A 16 32.64 -8.54 10.20
CA MET A 16 32.04 -8.20 8.89
C MET A 16 30.87 -9.10 8.53
N SER A 17 29.82 -9.13 9.36
CA SER A 17 28.57 -9.86 9.01
C SER A 17 27.35 -8.94 8.89
N ALA A 18 27.47 -7.64 9.18
CA ALA A 18 26.34 -6.70 9.14
C ALA A 18 26.12 -6.02 7.77
N LEU A 19 27.08 -6.11 6.83
CA LEU A 19 26.98 -5.45 5.51
C LEU A 19 26.32 -6.30 4.41
N ALA A 20 26.12 -7.60 4.65
CA ALA A 20 25.59 -8.51 3.62
C ALA A 20 24.07 -8.36 3.38
N TYR A 21 23.30 -7.89 4.37
CA TYR A 21 21.83 -7.79 4.26
C TYR A 21 21.33 -6.52 3.54
N SER A 22 22.18 -5.49 3.40
CA SER A 22 21.81 -4.24 2.74
C SER A 22 22.02 -4.27 1.22
N GLN A 23 22.91 -5.13 0.71
CA GLN A 23 23.20 -5.23 -0.72
C GLN A 23 22.07 -5.96 -1.49
N ASP A 24 21.29 -6.80 -0.81
CA ASP A 24 20.30 -7.69 -1.46
C ASP A 24 18.88 -7.10 -1.52
N ALA A 25 18.48 -6.19 -0.63
CA ALA A 25 17.13 -5.62 -0.66
C ALA A 25 16.83 -4.86 -1.97
N ARG A 26 17.82 -4.10 -2.46
CA ARG A 26 17.69 -3.35 -3.72
C ARG A 26 17.59 -4.27 -4.93
N SER A 27 18.46 -5.29 -5.01
CA SER A 27 18.45 -6.25 -6.13
C SER A 27 17.14 -7.05 -6.19
N VAL A 28 16.57 -7.40 -5.03
CA VAL A 28 15.26 -8.05 -4.91
C VAL A 28 14.15 -7.14 -5.41
N LEU A 29 14.13 -5.87 -5.00
CA LEU A 29 13.14 -4.89 -5.45
C LEU A 29 13.27 -4.59 -6.95
N GLU A 30 14.49 -4.43 -7.47
CA GLU A 30 14.73 -4.22 -8.91
C GLU A 30 14.28 -5.42 -9.75
N ARG A 31 14.53 -6.65 -9.27
CA ARG A 31 14.07 -7.88 -9.92
C ARG A 31 12.55 -7.98 -9.90
N ALA A 32 11.91 -7.71 -8.76
CA ALA A 32 10.47 -7.69 -8.64
C ALA A 32 9.86 -6.62 -9.57
N ALA A 33 10.44 -5.42 -9.59
CA ALA A 33 9.99 -4.34 -10.46
C ALA A 33 10.07 -4.70 -11.95
N THR A 34 11.15 -5.37 -12.34
CA THR A 34 11.36 -5.86 -13.70
C THR A 34 10.34 -6.93 -14.08
N VAL A 35 10.13 -7.94 -13.21
CA VAL A 35 9.19 -9.04 -13.44
C VAL A 35 7.75 -8.55 -13.48
N MET A 36 7.37 -7.64 -12.59
CA MET A 36 6.04 -7.03 -12.55
C MET A 36 5.84 -5.99 -13.67
N GLY A 37 6.89 -5.64 -14.43
CA GLY A 37 6.84 -4.64 -15.49
C GLY A 37 6.58 -3.21 -14.99
N VAL A 38 6.82 -2.93 -13.70
CA VAL A 38 6.47 -1.63 -13.10
C VAL A 38 7.56 -0.56 -13.29
N THR A 39 8.70 -0.92 -13.88
CA THR A 39 9.81 0.01 -14.14
C THR A 39 9.42 1.18 -15.05
N ASN A 40 8.45 0.97 -15.95
CA ASN A 40 7.97 1.97 -16.91
C ASN A 40 6.43 2.15 -16.80
N LEU A 41 5.85 1.90 -15.64
CA LEU A 41 4.40 1.98 -15.44
C LEU A 41 3.95 3.45 -15.51
N LYS A 42 3.12 3.76 -16.52
CA LYS A 42 2.56 5.10 -16.72
C LYS A 42 1.24 5.29 -15.99
N THR A 43 0.41 4.26 -16.02
CA THR A 43 -0.93 4.28 -15.46
C THR A 43 -1.23 2.96 -14.75
N LEU A 44 -2.03 3.05 -13.69
CA LEU A 44 -2.59 1.89 -13.00
C LEU A 44 -4.09 2.07 -12.90
N GLU A 45 -4.85 1.11 -13.40
CA GLU A 45 -6.29 1.02 -13.18
C GLU A 45 -6.61 -0.27 -12.44
N TYR A 46 -7.48 -0.15 -11.44
CA TYR A 46 -8.06 -1.32 -10.78
C TYR A 46 -9.52 -1.06 -10.43
N SER A 47 -10.31 -2.13 -10.43
CA SER A 47 -11.71 -2.08 -10.06
C SER A 47 -12.08 -3.26 -9.17
N GLY A 48 -13.20 -3.11 -8.45
CA GLY A 48 -13.68 -4.14 -7.56
C GLY A 48 -14.92 -3.74 -6.77
N THR A 49 -15.27 -4.62 -5.86
CA THR A 49 -16.35 -4.44 -4.88
C THR A 49 -15.82 -4.79 -3.50
N GLY A 50 -16.49 -4.34 -2.45
CA GLY A 50 -16.00 -4.61 -1.10
C GLY A 50 -16.73 -3.86 -0.01
N ALA A 51 -16.10 -3.74 1.15
CA ALA A 51 -16.62 -3.02 2.29
C ALA A 51 -15.75 -1.80 2.62
N MET A 52 -16.42 -0.72 3.00
CA MET A 52 -15.81 0.50 3.52
C MET A 52 -16.22 0.68 4.97
N TYR A 53 -15.29 1.16 5.79
CA TYR A 53 -15.54 1.55 7.16
C TYR A 53 -15.15 3.01 7.33
N SER A 54 -16.10 3.86 7.72
CA SER A 54 -15.81 5.28 7.95
C SER A 54 -14.99 5.46 9.21
N PHE A 55 -13.72 5.84 9.05
CA PHE A 55 -12.81 6.12 10.16
C PHE A 55 -13.29 7.32 10.99
N GLY A 56 -13.11 7.26 12.31
CA GLY A 56 -13.50 8.34 13.24
C GLY A 56 -15.01 8.48 13.48
N GLN A 57 -15.85 7.66 12.83
CA GLN A 57 -17.30 7.72 12.92
C GLN A 57 -17.90 6.61 13.80
N ALA A 58 -17.10 5.89 14.57
CA ALA A 58 -17.57 4.81 15.44
C ALA A 58 -18.51 5.33 16.53
N ALA A 59 -19.48 4.50 16.94
CA ALA A 59 -20.43 4.86 18.00
C ALA A 59 -19.78 4.97 19.38
N THR A 60 -18.73 4.19 19.63
CA THR A 60 -17.98 4.18 20.89
C THR A 60 -16.47 4.11 20.61
N PRO A 61 -15.62 4.53 21.57
CA PRO A 61 -14.17 4.35 21.45
C PRO A 61 -13.79 2.88 21.25
N TYR A 62 -12.76 2.63 20.43
CA TYR A 62 -12.23 1.29 20.12
C TYR A 62 -13.15 0.36 19.31
N GLU A 63 -14.35 0.78 18.92
CA GLU A 63 -15.17 0.07 17.94
C GLU A 63 -14.82 0.45 16.50
N ARG A 64 -15.18 -0.44 15.58
CA ARG A 64 -15.18 -0.15 14.13
C ARG A 64 -16.21 0.93 13.79
N GLY A 65 -15.91 1.73 12.77
CA GLY A 65 -16.86 2.68 12.20
C GLY A 65 -18.03 2.01 11.47
N PRO A 66 -19.03 2.80 11.04
CA PRO A 66 -20.16 2.32 10.24
C PRO A 66 -19.70 1.64 8.96
N ARG A 67 -20.34 0.53 8.60
CA ARG A 67 -20.05 -0.20 7.37
C ARG A 67 -20.90 0.29 6.19
N PHE A 68 -20.24 0.42 5.06
CA PHE A 68 -20.83 0.59 3.73
C PHE A 68 -20.32 -0.51 2.81
N ASN A 69 -21.08 -0.86 1.78
CA ASN A 69 -20.60 -1.78 0.75
C ASN A 69 -20.40 -1.03 -0.57
N TYR A 70 -19.23 -1.19 -1.19
CA TYR A 70 -19.00 -0.76 -2.56
C TYR A 70 -19.61 -1.78 -3.51
N THR A 71 -20.65 -1.38 -4.25
CA THR A 71 -21.22 -2.18 -5.35
C THR A 71 -20.42 -2.00 -6.65
N SER A 72 -19.72 -0.88 -6.77
CA SER A 72 -18.74 -0.61 -7.81
C SER A 72 -17.65 0.32 -7.28
N TYR A 73 -16.42 0.06 -7.67
CA TYR A 73 -15.26 0.89 -7.36
C TYR A 73 -14.27 0.77 -8.51
N THR A 74 -13.82 1.89 -9.05
CA THR A 74 -12.76 1.97 -10.06
C THR A 74 -11.82 3.11 -9.69
N ARG A 75 -10.52 2.84 -9.66
CA ARG A 75 -9.50 3.88 -9.50
C ARG A 75 -8.48 3.80 -10.63
N LEU A 76 -8.24 4.96 -11.23
CA LEU A 76 -7.21 5.21 -12.23
C LEU A 76 -6.18 6.16 -11.64
N ILE A 77 -4.91 5.79 -11.72
CA ILE A 77 -3.75 6.59 -11.30
C ILE A 77 -2.89 6.85 -12.53
N ASN A 78 -2.51 8.10 -12.75
CA ASN A 78 -1.50 8.49 -13.72
C ASN A 78 -0.23 8.88 -12.97
N TYR A 79 0.89 8.23 -13.31
CA TYR A 79 2.20 8.49 -12.73
C TYR A 79 3.03 9.48 -13.55
N GLU A 80 2.70 9.70 -14.83
CA GLU A 80 3.36 10.70 -15.67
C GLU A 80 2.90 12.12 -15.30
N THR A 81 1.59 12.30 -15.11
CA THR A 81 1.01 13.50 -14.51
C THR A 81 0.39 13.07 -13.19
N PRO A 82 0.95 13.45 -12.02
CA PRO A 82 0.54 12.92 -10.71
C PRO A 82 -0.92 13.31 -10.41
N ALA A 83 -1.81 12.48 -10.93
CA ALA A 83 -3.24 12.70 -11.04
C ALA A 83 -3.95 11.37 -10.80
N MET A 84 -5.14 11.47 -10.21
CA MET A 84 -5.92 10.29 -9.84
C MET A 84 -7.39 10.57 -10.08
N ARG A 85 -8.10 9.54 -10.53
CA ARG A 85 -9.56 9.52 -10.58
C ARG A 85 -10.07 8.29 -9.86
N GLU A 86 -11.03 8.47 -8.98
CA GLU A 86 -11.79 7.40 -8.35
C GLU A 86 -13.27 7.60 -8.63
N GLU A 87 -13.93 6.54 -9.09
CA GLU A 87 -15.37 6.46 -9.22
C GLU A 87 -15.87 5.30 -8.36
N SER A 88 -16.89 5.55 -7.54
CA SER A 88 -17.42 4.54 -6.66
C SER A 88 -18.92 4.66 -6.43
N VAL A 89 -19.56 3.51 -6.24
CA VAL A 89 -20.97 3.37 -5.88
C VAL A 89 -21.04 2.63 -4.56
N ARG A 90 -21.69 3.24 -3.57
CA ARG A 90 -21.83 2.73 -2.21
C ARG A 90 -23.29 2.54 -1.83
N VAL A 91 -23.56 1.49 -1.08
CA VAL A 91 -24.85 1.25 -0.43
C VAL A 91 -24.66 1.06 1.07
N GLU A 92 -25.76 1.18 1.81
CA GLU A 92 -25.83 0.82 3.23
C GLU A 92 -25.31 -0.61 3.47
N GLY A 93 -24.43 -0.76 4.47
CA GLY A 93 -23.93 -2.06 4.91
C GLY A 93 -24.57 -2.56 6.20
N GLU A 94 -25.24 -1.68 6.96
CA GLU A 94 -25.84 -1.94 8.28
C GLU A 94 -27.05 -1.05 8.49
N ASN A 95 -28.20 -1.63 8.86
CA ASN A 95 -29.42 -0.92 9.21
C ASN A 95 -29.96 -1.39 10.57
N PRO A 96 -30.03 -0.53 11.61
CA PRO A 96 -29.61 0.87 11.63
C PRO A 96 -28.07 1.01 11.65
N LEU A 97 -27.53 2.16 11.24
CA LEU A 97 -26.09 2.41 11.37
C LEU A 97 -25.65 2.40 12.83
N ARG A 98 -24.41 1.96 13.00
CA ARG A 98 -23.68 2.08 14.27
C ARG A 98 -22.61 3.16 14.16
N GLY A 99 -22.97 4.41 14.43
CA GLY A 99 -22.04 5.55 14.45
C GLY A 99 -22.56 6.79 13.72
N GLY A 100 -21.68 7.76 13.48
CA GLY A 100 -22.04 9.11 13.01
C GLY A 100 -21.89 9.37 11.50
N ALA A 101 -21.53 8.36 10.70
CA ALA A 101 -21.31 8.57 9.27
C ALA A 101 -22.62 8.85 8.53
N GLU A 102 -22.62 9.83 7.63
CA GLU A 102 -23.76 10.11 6.77
C GLU A 102 -24.09 8.91 5.87
N GLN A 103 -25.38 8.60 5.74
CA GLN A 103 -25.89 7.57 4.84
C GLN A 103 -26.88 8.17 3.84
N PRO A 104 -26.92 7.65 2.61
CA PRO A 104 -28.10 7.80 1.75
C PRO A 104 -29.25 7.07 2.44
N LEU A 105 -30.24 7.80 2.95
CA LEU A 105 -31.36 7.25 3.73
C LEU A 105 -32.15 6.15 3.00
N ARG A 106 -31.98 6.02 1.68
CA ARG A 106 -32.49 4.92 0.85
C ARG A 106 -31.84 4.97 -0.54
N GLY A 107 -30.83 4.13 -0.81
CA GLY A 107 -30.32 3.92 -2.17
C GLY A 107 -28.80 3.96 -2.34
N GLU A 108 -28.38 4.08 -3.59
CA GLU A 108 -26.98 4.13 -4.01
C GLU A 108 -26.41 5.55 -3.90
N ALA A 109 -25.22 5.68 -3.33
CA ALA A 109 -24.41 6.89 -3.40
C ALA A 109 -23.32 6.73 -4.46
N HIS A 110 -23.38 7.55 -5.49
CA HIS A 110 -22.33 7.67 -6.50
C HIS A 110 -21.37 8.79 -6.08
N SER A 111 -20.08 8.50 -6.10
CA SER A 111 -19.01 9.47 -5.84
C SER A 111 -17.96 9.43 -6.93
N LEU A 112 -17.56 10.62 -7.37
CA LEU A 112 -16.42 10.85 -8.26
C LEU A 112 -15.43 11.75 -7.52
N GLN A 113 -14.21 11.25 -7.32
CA GLN A 113 -13.10 12.02 -6.78
C GLN A 113 -12.02 12.17 -7.84
N VAL A 114 -11.56 13.41 -8.03
CA VAL A 114 -10.50 13.74 -8.98
C VAL A 114 -9.42 14.49 -8.23
N VAL A 115 -8.17 14.08 -8.42
CA VAL A 115 -6.98 14.78 -7.95
C VAL A 115 -6.17 15.18 -9.18
N THR A 116 -5.85 16.47 -9.27
CA THR A 116 -5.04 17.04 -10.34
C THR A 116 -3.71 17.56 -9.78
N PRO A 117 -2.67 17.65 -10.61
CA PRO A 117 -1.42 18.28 -10.21
C PRO A 117 -1.64 19.74 -9.78
N GLN A 118 -0.84 20.22 -8.83
CA GLN A 118 -0.78 21.64 -8.53
C GLN A 118 -0.06 22.36 -9.69
N SER A 119 -0.68 23.43 -10.18
CA SER A 119 -0.15 24.29 -11.27
C SER A 119 1.06 25.10 -10.85
#